data_AF-A0AAV0S0X6-F1
#
_entry.id   AF-A0AAV0S0X6-F1
#
_cell.length_a   1.000
_cell.length_b   1.000
_cell.length_c   1.000
_cell.angle_alpha   90.00
_cell.angle_beta   90.00
_cell.angle_gamma   90.00
#
_symmetry.space_group_name_H-M   'P 1'
#
loop_
_entity.id
_entity.type
_entity.pdbx_description
1 polymer ?
#
loop_
_entity_poly.entity_id
_entity_poly.type
_entity_poly.pdbx_seq_one_letter_code
_entity_poly.pdbx_strand_id
1 'polypeptide(L)'
;MVSANREMAVYCFDTLVAHYNNEEAPPPAFDEGQHPLFVTWKKVVNGGEPRLRGCIGTLEARGLINGFKDYALTSALRDRRFPPIQAKELPSLECTVSILTNYETANNYLDWEVGVHGMIIEFTDPNNQTRRSATYLPEVAAHEGKDY
;
A
#
# COMPACT_ATOMS: atom_id res chain seq x y z
N MET A 1 -2.12 -9.62 -17.74
CA MET A 1 -2.09 -8.41 -16.89
C MET A 1 -2.07 -8.90 -15.46
N VAL A 2 -1.07 -8.53 -14.66
CA VAL A 2 -1.00 -8.96 -13.26
C VAL A 2 -2.03 -8.16 -12.46
N SER A 3 -2.87 -8.85 -11.70
CA SER A 3 -3.85 -8.24 -10.80
C SER A 3 -3.52 -8.60 -9.37
N ALA A 4 -3.72 -7.65 -8.45
CA ALA A 4 -3.68 -7.93 -7.02
C ALA A 4 -4.64 -9.07 -6.67
N ASN A 5 -4.20 -10.01 -5.84
CA ASN A 5 -5.00 -11.17 -5.43
C ASN A 5 -4.85 -11.44 -3.92
N ARG A 6 -5.62 -12.41 -3.43
CA ARG A 6 -5.66 -12.76 -2.01
C ARG A 6 -4.33 -13.35 -1.54
N GLU A 7 -3.67 -14.12 -2.38
CA GLU A 7 -2.42 -14.82 -2.11
C GLU A 7 -1.28 -13.85 -1.82
N MET A 8 -1.24 -12.70 -2.51
CA MET A 8 -0.30 -11.61 -2.24
C MET A 8 -0.53 -10.99 -0.86
N ALA A 9 -1.79 -10.76 -0.46
CA ALA A 9 -2.11 -10.24 0.87
C ALA A 9 -1.79 -11.26 1.99
N VAL A 10 -2.05 -12.55 1.75
CA VAL A 10 -1.66 -13.64 2.66
C VAL A 10 -0.14 -13.66 2.83
N TYR A 11 0.62 -13.54 1.74
CA TYR A 11 2.08 -13.49 1.80
C TYR A 11 2.62 -12.30 2.61
N CYS A 12 1.96 -11.13 2.54
CA CYS A 12 2.30 -10.00 3.42
C CYS A 12 2.05 -10.32 4.90
N PHE A 13 0.95 -11.00 5.23
CA PHE A 13 0.69 -11.49 6.59
C PHE A 13 1.73 -12.52 7.03
N ASP A 14 2.00 -13.52 6.20
CA ASP A 14 2.96 -14.58 6.49
C ASP A 14 4.35 -13.99 6.75
N THR A 15 4.75 -12.99 5.96
CA THR A 15 6.01 -12.26 6.16
C THR A 15 6.06 -11.56 7.52
N LEU A 16 4.96 -10.90 7.93
CA LEU A 16 4.90 -10.21 9.20
C LEU A 16 4.83 -11.19 10.40
N VAL A 17 4.12 -12.31 10.25
CA VAL A 17 4.06 -13.38 11.26
C VAL A 17 5.43 -14.01 11.44
N ALA A 18 6.08 -14.39 10.35
CA ALA A 18 7.43 -14.97 10.36
C ALA A 18 8.45 -14.02 11.03
N HIS A 19 8.32 -12.70 10.80
CA HIS A 19 9.15 -11.71 11.51
C HIS A 19 9.00 -11.78 13.04
N TYR A 20 7.79 -11.91 13.58
CA TYR A 20 7.61 -12.02 15.04
C TYR A 20 8.03 -13.37 15.61
N ASN A 21 7.95 -14.43 14.81
CA ASN A 21 8.36 -15.77 15.22
C ASN A 21 9.87 -16.01 15.04
N ASN A 22 10.59 -15.10 14.38
CA ASN A 22 11.97 -15.31 13.89
C ASN A 22 12.10 -16.53 12.96
N GLU A 23 11.11 -16.70 12.09
CA GLU A 23 11.03 -17.76 11.09
C GLU A 23 11.20 -17.18 9.68
N GLU A 24 11.36 -18.05 8.70
CA GLU A 24 11.29 -17.66 7.30
C GLU A 24 9.84 -17.74 6.80
N ALA A 25 9.43 -16.75 6.01
CA ALA A 25 8.11 -16.76 5.40
C ALA A 25 7.98 -17.96 4.42
N PRO A 26 6.82 -18.62 4.36
CA PRO A 26 6.55 -19.65 3.38
C PRO A 26 6.75 -19.13 1.94
N PRO A 27 7.03 -20.01 0.97
CA PRO A 27 7.11 -19.61 -0.42
C PRO A 27 5.82 -18.94 -0.90
N PRO A 28 5.91 -17.91 -1.76
CA PRO A 28 4.74 -17.21 -2.28
C PRO A 28 3.89 -18.16 -3.16
N ALA A 29 2.57 -18.03 -3.03
CA ALA A 29 1.60 -18.78 -3.83
C ALA A 29 1.10 -17.97 -5.05
N PHE A 30 1.97 -17.14 -5.64
CA PHE A 30 1.68 -16.32 -6.82
C PHE A 30 2.95 -16.14 -7.67
N ASP A 31 2.75 -15.83 -8.95
CA ASP A 31 3.85 -15.67 -9.89
C ASP A 31 4.63 -14.37 -9.70
N GLU A 32 5.90 -14.40 -10.07
CA GLU A 32 6.74 -13.20 -10.08
C GLU A 32 6.31 -12.21 -11.18
N GLY A 33 6.56 -10.92 -10.94
CA GLY A 33 6.33 -9.84 -11.90
C GLY A 33 7.11 -8.59 -11.51
N GLN A 34 7.17 -7.59 -12.39
CA GLN A 34 7.85 -6.32 -12.11
C GLN A 34 6.84 -5.18 -12.15
N HIS A 35 6.43 -4.69 -11.00
CA HIS A 35 5.45 -3.62 -10.89
C HIS A 35 5.73 -2.69 -9.71
N PRO A 36 5.37 -1.40 -9.81
CA PRO A 36 5.26 -0.55 -8.64
C PRO A 36 4.13 -1.07 -7.74
N LEU A 37 4.33 -1.02 -6.43
CA LEU A 37 3.41 -1.62 -5.48
C LEU A 37 3.39 -0.89 -4.15
N PHE A 38 2.27 -1.04 -3.43
CA PHE A 38 2.10 -0.56 -2.07
C PHE A 38 1.51 -1.67 -1.19
N VAL A 39 1.93 -1.67 0.07
CA VAL A 39 1.29 -2.48 1.12
C VAL A 39 0.71 -1.55 2.16
N THR A 40 -0.58 -1.74 2.43
CA THR A 40 -1.35 -0.97 3.40
C THR A 40 -1.86 -1.89 4.48
N TRP A 41 -1.59 -1.54 5.73
CA TRP A 41 -2.17 -2.15 6.91
C TRP A 41 -3.28 -1.26 7.45
N LYS A 42 -4.43 -1.85 7.74
CA LYS A 42 -5.48 -1.24 8.54
C LYS A 42 -5.75 -2.09 9.78
N LYS A 43 -6.39 -1.50 10.78
CA LYS A 43 -6.74 -2.17 12.03
C LYS A 43 -8.20 -1.93 12.37
N VAL A 44 -8.92 -3.00 12.62
CA VAL A 44 -10.28 -2.98 13.15
C VAL A 44 -10.22 -2.68 14.64
N VAL A 45 -10.92 -1.63 15.09
CA VAL A 45 -10.99 -1.24 16.51
C VAL A 45 -12.43 -1.37 16.96
N ASN A 46 -12.69 -2.23 17.96
CA ASN A 46 -14.00 -2.42 18.59
C ASN A 46 -15.14 -2.73 17.60
N GLY A 47 -14.86 -3.47 16.52
CA GLY A 47 -15.84 -3.83 15.49
C GLY A 47 -16.28 -2.66 14.59
N GLY A 48 -15.63 -1.50 14.67
CA GLY A 48 -15.84 -0.39 13.76
C GLY A 48 -15.02 -0.51 12.48
N GLU A 49 -15.14 0.50 11.61
CA GLU A 49 -14.42 0.56 10.33
C GLU A 49 -12.89 0.45 10.50
N PRO A 50 -12.20 -0.32 9.64
CA PRO A 50 -10.75 -0.45 9.68
C PRO A 50 -10.04 0.90 9.51
N ARG A 51 -9.12 1.22 10.43
CA ARG A 51 -8.34 2.47 10.39
C ARG A 51 -6.93 2.23 9.90
N LEU A 52 -6.39 3.16 9.11
CA LEU A 52 -5.01 3.10 8.63
C LEU A 52 -4.02 2.89 9.78
N ARG A 53 -3.13 1.90 9.62
CA ARG A 53 -2.14 1.46 10.61
C ARG A 53 -0.70 1.46 10.06
N GLY A 54 -0.55 1.59 8.74
CA GLY A 54 0.71 1.80 8.03
C GLY A 54 0.48 1.68 6.52
N CYS A 55 1.20 2.44 5.70
CA CYS A 55 1.12 2.33 4.24
C CYS A 55 2.42 2.83 3.61
N ILE A 56 3.17 1.93 2.96
CA ILE A 56 4.43 2.23 2.28
C ILE A 56 4.52 1.40 0.99
N GLY A 57 5.13 1.98 -0.04
CA GLY A 57 5.33 1.34 -1.32
C GLY A 57 6.35 2.08 -2.18
N THR A 58 6.27 1.84 -3.48
CA THR A 58 7.16 2.40 -4.49
C THR A 58 6.41 2.69 -5.78
N LEU A 59 6.82 3.77 -6.45
CA LEU A 59 6.41 4.10 -7.82
C LEU A 59 7.35 3.49 -8.88
N GLU A 60 8.52 2.99 -8.46
CA GLU A 60 9.42 2.23 -9.31
C GLU A 60 9.06 0.75 -9.29
N ALA A 61 9.18 0.08 -10.44
CA ALA A 61 8.92 -1.34 -10.55
C ALA A 61 9.88 -2.16 -9.68
N ARG A 62 9.33 -3.11 -8.93
CA ARG A 62 10.07 -4.10 -8.15
C ARG A 62 9.53 -5.49 -8.45
N GLY A 63 10.35 -6.51 -8.18
CA GLY A 63 9.88 -7.89 -8.09
C GLY A 63 8.75 -7.96 -7.09
N LEU A 64 7.59 -8.48 -7.47
CA LEU A 64 6.42 -8.58 -6.60
C LEU A 64 6.72 -9.39 -5.35
N ILE A 65 7.45 -10.50 -5.47
CA ILE A 65 7.76 -11.35 -4.30
C ILE A 65 8.62 -10.57 -3.30
N ASN A 66 9.78 -10.06 -3.74
CA ASN A 66 10.68 -9.31 -2.86
C ASN A 66 10.06 -8.00 -2.38
N GLY A 67 9.34 -7.31 -3.27
CA GLY A 67 8.69 -6.05 -2.96
C GLY A 67 7.57 -6.22 -1.93
N PHE A 68 6.69 -7.21 -2.06
CA PHE A 68 5.67 -7.46 -1.04
C PHE A 68 6.28 -7.88 0.29
N LYS A 69 7.36 -8.67 0.29
CA LYS A 69 8.11 -9.00 1.52
C LYS A 69 8.65 -7.74 2.21
N ASP A 70 9.39 -6.91 1.46
CA ASP A 70 10.04 -5.71 2.01
C ASP A 70 9.02 -4.64 2.45
N TYR A 71 8.01 -4.38 1.61
CA TYR A 71 7.01 -3.35 1.87
C TYR A 71 5.97 -3.79 2.90
N ALA A 72 5.70 -5.08 3.09
CA ALA A 72 4.90 -5.57 4.21
C ALA A 72 5.54 -5.21 5.56
N LEU A 73 6.84 -5.52 5.72
CA LEU A 73 7.56 -5.20 6.96
C LEU A 73 7.79 -3.70 7.12
N THR A 74 8.13 -3.00 6.03
CA THR A 74 8.40 -1.56 6.09
C THR A 74 7.13 -0.78 6.47
N SER A 75 5.98 -1.10 5.86
CA SER A 75 4.70 -0.46 6.21
C SER A 75 4.23 -0.83 7.62
N ALA A 76 4.48 -2.05 8.10
CA ALA A 76 4.09 -2.48 9.45
C ALA A 76 4.98 -1.91 10.56
N LEU A 77 6.29 -1.81 10.32
CA LEU A 77 7.28 -1.61 11.39
C LEU A 77 8.05 -0.29 11.29
N ARG A 78 8.05 0.36 10.13
CA ARG A 78 8.92 1.52 9.85
C ARG A 78 8.19 2.73 9.28
N ASP A 79 6.85 2.67 9.16
CA ASP A 79 6.05 3.85 8.83
C ASP A 79 6.07 4.83 10.00
N ARG A 80 6.83 5.93 9.86
CA ARG A 80 7.09 6.91 10.93
C ARG A 80 5.84 7.61 11.46
N ARG A 81 4.71 7.52 10.76
CA ARG A 81 3.42 8.08 11.21
C ARG A 81 2.79 7.26 12.33
N PHE A 82 3.22 6.02 12.51
CA PHE A 82 2.64 5.07 13.46
C PHE A 82 3.74 4.37 14.28
N PRO A 83 3.46 3.97 15.53
CA PRO A 83 4.35 3.04 16.23
C PRO A 83 4.39 1.70 15.48
N PRO A 84 5.49 0.92 15.55
CA PRO A 84 5.53 -0.42 14.96
C PRO A 84 4.31 -1.25 15.38
N ILE A 85 3.73 -1.99 14.44
CA ILE A 85 2.69 -2.99 14.75
C ILE A 85 3.25 -3.95 15.80
N GLN A 86 2.39 -4.45 16.70
CA GLN A 86 2.75 -5.48 17.67
C GLN A 86 2.12 -6.82 17.27
N ALA A 87 2.76 -7.95 17.62
CA ALA A 87 2.26 -9.29 17.32
C ALA A 87 0.79 -9.51 17.79
N LYS A 88 0.41 -8.95 18.93
CA LYS A 88 -0.97 -9.02 19.46
C LYS A 88 -2.01 -8.32 18.59
N GLU A 89 -1.60 -7.43 17.68
CA GLU A 89 -2.50 -6.72 16.77
C GLU A 89 -2.88 -7.58 15.56
N LEU A 90 -2.09 -8.60 15.21
CA LEU A 90 -2.24 -9.42 14.00
C LEU A 90 -3.69 -9.90 13.74
N PRO A 91 -4.44 -10.43 14.73
CA PRO A 91 -5.80 -10.91 14.50
C PRO A 91 -6.82 -9.81 14.17
N SER A 92 -6.45 -8.54 14.35
CA SER A 92 -7.30 -7.37 14.12
C SER A 92 -6.89 -6.55 12.89
N LEU A 93 -5.87 -7.01 12.15
CA LEU A 93 -5.37 -6.31 10.98
C LEU A 93 -6.13 -6.70 9.72
N GLU A 94 -6.16 -5.76 8.78
CA GLU A 94 -6.49 -5.96 7.38
C GLU A 94 -5.28 -5.55 6.55
N CYS A 95 -4.95 -6.37 5.55
CA CYS A 95 -3.88 -6.09 4.60
C CYS A 95 -4.49 -5.80 3.23
N THR A 96 -4.11 -4.67 2.65
CA THR A 96 -4.41 -4.32 1.25
C THR A 96 -3.11 -4.25 0.48
N VAL A 97 -3.07 -4.92 -0.66
CA VAL A 97 -1.96 -4.88 -1.61
C VAL A 97 -2.41 -4.16 -2.87
N SER A 98 -1.64 -3.17 -3.31
CA SER A 98 -1.93 -2.38 -4.50
C SER A 98 -0.80 -2.57 -5.51
N ILE A 99 -1.14 -3.00 -6.72
CA ILE A 99 -0.22 -3.07 -7.86
C ILE A 99 -0.59 -1.96 -8.82
N LEU A 100 0.36 -1.07 -9.11
CA LEU A 100 0.13 0.06 -9.99
C LEU A 100 0.45 -0.33 -11.43
N THR A 101 -0.44 0.04 -12.34
CA THR A 101 -0.34 -0.26 -13.77
C THR A 101 -0.82 0.94 -14.58
N ASN A 102 -0.51 0.96 -15.88
CA ASN A 102 -1.08 1.91 -16.85
C ASN A 102 -0.95 3.40 -16.46
N TYR A 103 0.27 3.84 -16.14
CA TYR A 103 0.52 5.25 -15.86
C TYR A 103 0.22 6.11 -17.09
N GLU A 104 -0.59 7.13 -16.91
CA GLU A 104 -0.90 8.12 -17.94
C GLU A 104 -0.92 9.54 -17.37
N THR A 105 -0.71 10.53 -18.24
CA THR A 105 -0.86 11.94 -17.87
C THR A 105 -2.31 12.34 -18.06
N ALA A 106 -2.96 12.77 -16.98
CA ALA A 106 -4.32 13.31 -17.03
C ALA A 106 -4.38 14.55 -17.94
N ASN A 107 -5.41 14.63 -18.79
CA ASN A 107 -5.64 15.77 -19.68
C ASN A 107 -6.01 17.04 -18.89
N ASN A 108 -6.71 16.89 -17.76
CA ASN A 108 -7.06 17.96 -16.84
C ASN A 108 -7.38 17.38 -15.44
N TYR A 109 -7.66 18.24 -14.46
CA TYR A 109 -7.86 17.82 -13.06
C TYR A 109 -9.13 16.96 -12.80
N LEU A 110 -10.03 16.85 -13.78
CA LEU A 110 -11.23 16.00 -13.72
C LEU A 110 -11.08 14.72 -14.57
N ASP A 111 -9.92 14.51 -15.19
CA ASP A 111 -9.67 13.36 -16.07
C ASP A 111 -9.25 12.12 -15.25
N TRP A 112 -10.18 11.63 -14.44
CA TRP A 112 -10.02 10.42 -13.65
C TRP A 112 -11.36 9.86 -13.17
N GLU A 113 -11.41 8.56 -12.90
CA GLU A 113 -12.58 7.88 -12.35
C GLU A 113 -12.35 7.49 -10.88
N VAL A 114 -13.22 7.97 -9.99
CA VAL A 114 -13.14 7.71 -8.54
C VAL A 114 -13.26 6.22 -8.27
N GLY A 115 -12.36 5.68 -7.45
CA GLY A 115 -12.32 4.25 -7.11
C GLY A 115 -11.65 3.38 -8.16
N VAL A 116 -11.31 3.93 -9.33
CA VAL A 116 -10.58 3.23 -10.40
C VAL A 116 -9.16 3.77 -10.53
N HIS A 117 -9.01 5.10 -10.63
CA HIS A 117 -7.71 5.74 -10.85
C HIS A 117 -7.10 6.24 -9.54
N GLY A 118 -5.80 5.99 -9.40
CA GLY A 118 -4.94 6.67 -8.43
C GLY A 118 -4.34 7.93 -9.04
N MET A 119 -3.87 8.85 -8.22
CA MET A 119 -3.28 10.11 -8.67
C MET A 119 -1.85 10.26 -8.18
N ILE A 120 -0.98 10.76 -9.06
CA ILE A 120 0.34 11.24 -8.72
C ILE A 120 0.39 12.72 -9.08
N ILE A 121 0.65 13.55 -8.08
CA ILE A 121 0.74 15.00 -8.24
C ILE A 121 2.20 15.36 -8.07
N GLU A 122 2.78 16.03 -9.06
CA GLU A 122 4.15 16.53 -9.01
C GLU A 122 4.16 18.01 -9.37
N PHE A 123 4.82 18.82 -8.54
CA PHE A 123 4.98 20.25 -8.81
C PHE A 123 6.25 20.78 -8.14
N THR A 124 6.74 21.91 -8.63
CA THR A 124 7.82 22.65 -7.97
C THR A 124 7.20 23.73 -7.10
N ASP A 125 7.51 23.72 -5.80
CA ASP A 125 7.06 24.73 -4.86
C ASP A 125 7.66 26.09 -5.25
N PRO A 126 6.83 27.10 -5.61
CA PRO A 126 7.33 28.36 -6.14
C PRO A 126 8.14 29.16 -5.11
N ASN A 127 7.92 28.92 -3.81
CA ASN A 127 8.55 29.70 -2.74
C ASN A 127 10.00 29.28 -2.48
N ASN A 128 10.32 27.99 -2.64
CA ASN A 128 11.62 27.43 -2.28
C ASN A 128 12.25 26.56 -3.39
N GLN A 129 11.63 26.52 -4.57
CA GLN A 129 12.10 25.76 -5.74
C GLN A 129 12.29 24.26 -5.49
N THR A 130 11.65 23.71 -4.46
CA THR A 130 11.74 22.30 -4.13
C THR A 130 10.70 21.51 -4.90
N ARG A 131 11.10 20.43 -5.57
CA ARG A 131 10.17 19.48 -6.19
C ARG A 131 9.39 18.74 -5.10
N ARG A 132 8.07 18.75 -5.21
CA ARG A 132 7.13 18.02 -4.36
C ARG A 132 6.47 16.94 -5.20
N SER A 133 6.24 15.79 -4.58
CA SER A 133 5.31 14.80 -5.13
C SER A 133 4.40 14.26 -4.04
N ALA A 134 3.21 13.83 -4.45
CA ALA A 134 2.26 13.11 -3.63
C ALA A 134 1.61 12.00 -4.46
N THR A 135 1.30 10.88 -3.82
CA THR A 135 0.62 9.75 -4.45
C THR A 135 -0.61 9.40 -3.62
N TYR A 136 -1.74 9.27 -4.30
CA TYR A 136 -3.01 8.86 -3.75
C TYR A 136 -3.47 7.60 -4.48
N LEU A 137 -3.71 6.52 -3.73
CA LEU A 137 -4.19 5.26 -4.29
C LEU A 137 -5.69 5.37 -4.63
N PRO A 138 -6.21 4.55 -5.58
CA PRO A 138 -7.60 4.65 -6.04
C PRO A 138 -8.65 4.64 -4.93
N GLU A 139 -8.41 3.89 -3.85
CA GLU A 139 -9.32 3.76 -2.72
C GLU A 139 -9.44 5.03 -1.87
N VAL A 140 -8.46 5.95 -1.92
CA VAL A 140 -8.42 7.12 -1.04
C VAL A 140 -9.57 8.08 -1.35
N ALA A 141 -9.76 8.42 -2.63
CA ALA A 141 -10.82 9.34 -3.04
C ALA A 141 -12.23 8.81 -2.73
N ALA A 142 -12.44 7.50 -2.95
CA ALA A 142 -13.72 6.85 -2.66
C ALA A 142 -14.04 6.82 -1.14
N HIS A 143 -13.01 6.84 -0.29
CA HIS A 143 -13.18 6.87 1.15
C HIS A 143 -13.49 8.28 1.69
N GLU A 144 -12.76 9.29 1.22
CA GLU A 144 -12.88 10.67 1.71
C GLU A 144 -14.04 11.45 1.06
N GLY A 145 -14.53 11.03 -0.11
CA GLY A 145 -15.60 11.71 -0.85
C GLY A 145 -17.03 11.47 -0.33
N LYS A 146 -17.20 10.78 0.81
CA LYS A 146 -18.53 10.43 1.36
C LYS A 146 -19.23 11.55 2.15
N ASP A 147 -18.59 12.71 2.30
CA ASP A 147 -19.05 13.82 3.16
C ASP A 147 -19.65 15.03 2.42
N TYR A 148 -20.13 14.87 1.17
CA TYR A 148 -20.87 15.92 0.44
C TYR A 148 -22.22 15.45 -0.10
#